data_AF-A0A2D4IJB9-F1
#
_entry.id   AF-A0A2D4IJB9-F1
#
_cell.length_a   1.000
_cell.length_b   1.000
_cell.length_c   1.000
_cell.angle_alpha   90.00
_cell.angle_beta   90.00
_cell.angle_gamma   90.00
#
_symmetry.space_group_name_H-M   'P 1'
#
loop_
_entity.id
_entity.type
_entity.pdbx_description
1 polymer ?
#
loop_
_entity_poly.entity_id
_entity_poly.type
_entity_poly.pdbx_seq_one_letter_code
_entity_poly.pdbx_strand_id
1 'polypeptide(L)'
;MLKKMTSDWFYFFHFFPAVYMCEMEEQCPQYFENKTEESWCPLSDFLPASKGVTYELCAGIVDQPELSLEEIACKEVLEECGYEVPVTSLKRITSYRLVDQRLKD
;
A
#
# COMPACT_ATOMS: atom_id res chain seq x y z
N MET A 1 4.34 11.30 3.67
CA MET A 1 4.89 9.93 3.82
C MET A 1 5.40 9.79 5.25
N LEU A 2 4.84 8.87 6.04
CA LEU A 2 5.34 8.56 7.38
C LEU A 2 6.24 7.34 7.29
N LYS A 3 7.30 7.33 8.08
CA LYS A 3 8.32 6.27 8.13
C LYS A 3 8.48 5.85 9.57
N LYS A 4 8.54 4.55 9.83
CA LYS A 4 8.90 4.03 11.16
C LYS A 4 10.10 3.12 11.01
N MET A 5 11.21 3.56 11.61
CA MET A 5 12.42 2.76 11.71
C MET A 5 12.43 2.06 13.07
N THR A 6 12.48 0.74 13.04
CA THR A 6 12.85 -0.07 14.21
C THR A 6 14.31 -0.49 14.06
N SER A 7 14.90 -1.09 15.09
CA SER A 7 16.25 -1.65 15.03
C SER A 7 16.44 -2.68 13.90
N ASP A 8 15.35 -3.29 13.44
CA ASP A 8 15.40 -4.51 12.62
C ASP A 8 14.69 -4.38 11.27
N TRP A 9 13.70 -3.49 11.16
CA TRP A 9 12.87 -3.38 9.94
C TRP A 9 12.44 -1.94 9.64
N PHE A 10 12.26 -1.70 8.35
CA PHE A 10 11.75 -0.45 7.79
C PHE A 10 10.43 -0.71 7.05
N TYR A 11 9.39 0.03 7.39
CA TYR A 11 8.06 -0.08 6.78
C TYR A 11 7.52 1.28 6.36
N PHE A 12 6.71 1.27 5.30
CA PHE A 12 6.05 2.45 4.73
C PHE A 12 4.59 2.46 5.14
N PHE A 13 4.07 3.67 5.36
CA PHE A 13 2.67 3.91 5.59
C PHE A 13 2.06 4.58 4.36
N HIS A 14 1.14 3.89 3.71
CA HIS A 14 0.36 4.44 2.61
C HIS A 14 -1.13 4.27 2.93
N PHE A 15 -1.93 5.29 2.59
CA PHE A 15 -3.37 5.23 2.78
C PHE A 15 -4.01 4.61 1.54
N PHE A 16 -4.70 3.49 1.72
CA PHE A 16 -5.46 2.82 0.67
C PHE A 16 -6.94 3.12 0.84
N PRO A 17 -7.54 3.87 -0.09
CA PRO A 17 -8.98 4.14 -0.06
C PRO A 17 -9.82 2.87 -0.04
N ALA A 18 -9.40 1.82 -0.76
CA ALA A 18 -10.10 0.54 -0.77
C ALA A 18 -10.15 -0.11 0.63
N VAL A 19 -9.02 -0.13 1.34
CA VAL A 19 -8.95 -0.67 2.72
C VAL A 19 -9.82 0.15 3.66
N TYR A 20 -9.74 1.48 3.57
CA TYR A 20 -10.59 2.37 4.35
C TYR A 20 -12.08 2.12 4.10
N MET A 21 -12.48 1.95 2.84
CA MET A 21 -13.88 1.71 2.48
C MET A 21 -14.37 0.35 2.99
N CYS A 22 -13.57 -0.71 2.91
CA CYS A 22 -13.90 -2.00 3.51
C CYS A 22 -14.07 -1.86 5.04
N GLU A 23 -13.17 -1.17 5.72
CA GLU A 23 -13.27 -0.90 7.15
C GLU A 23 -14.52 -0.08 7.50
N MET A 24 -14.90 0.88 6.65
CA MET A 24 -16.14 1.65 6.78
C MET A 24 -17.38 0.79 6.58
N GLU A 25 -17.38 -0.13 5.61
CA GLU A 25 -18.49 -1.05 5.36
C GLU A 25 -18.69 -2.01 6.54
N GLU A 26 -17.61 -2.52 7.10
CA GLU A 26 -17.65 -3.43 8.24
C GLU A 26 -18.11 -2.74 9.54
N GLN A 27 -17.59 -1.55 9.84
CA GLN A 27 -17.86 -0.86 11.11
C GLN A 27 -19.10 0.03 11.05
N CYS A 28 -19.52 0.45 9.85
CA CYS A 28 -20.64 1.36 9.64
C CYS A 28 -21.52 0.91 8.45
N PRO A 29 -22.10 -0.31 8.48
CA PRO A 29 -22.88 -0.87 7.37
C PRO A 29 -24.09 0.00 7.01
N GLN A 30 -24.59 0.83 7.93
CA GLN A 30 -25.70 1.76 7.69
C GLN A 30 -25.44 2.78 6.57
N TYR A 31 -24.18 3.05 6.23
CA TYR A 31 -23.84 3.92 5.09
C TYR A 31 -23.91 3.20 3.74
N PHE A 32 -23.89 1.88 3.75
CA PHE A 32 -23.89 1.03 2.57
C PHE A 32 -25.27 0.38 2.33
N GLU A 33 -26.13 0.37 3.35
CA GLU A 33 -27.53 -0.04 3.26
C GLU A 33 -28.48 1.16 3.03
N ASN A 34 -29.39 1.01 2.06
CA ASN A 34 -30.48 1.95 1.71
C ASN A 34 -30.06 3.34 1.17
N LYS A 35 -29.84 3.43 -0.15
CA LYS A 35 -29.88 4.71 -0.87
C LYS A 35 -31.34 5.14 -1.09
N THR A 36 -31.89 5.95 -0.20
CA THR A 36 -32.90 6.94 -0.58
C THR A 36 -32.19 8.28 -0.78
N GLU A 37 -32.39 8.89 -1.94
CA GLU A 37 -31.50 9.85 -2.62
C GLU A 37 -31.17 11.17 -1.91
N GLU A 38 -31.69 11.44 -0.71
CA GLU A 38 -31.65 12.80 -0.16
C GLU A 38 -31.34 12.81 1.34
N SER A 39 -30.11 12.44 1.71
CA SER A 39 -29.56 12.87 2.98
C SER A 39 -28.03 12.80 2.96
N TRP A 40 -27.40 13.78 2.28
CA TRP A 40 -26.00 14.10 2.55
C TRP A 40 -25.92 14.76 3.93
N CYS A 41 -26.07 13.97 4.99
CA CYS A 41 -25.80 14.43 6.34
C CYS A 41 -24.31 14.81 6.43
N PRO A 42 -23.93 15.86 7.18
CA PRO A 42 -22.54 16.07 7.54
C PRO A 42 -22.09 14.85 8.34
N LEU A 43 -21.25 14.02 7.73
CA LEU A 43 -20.75 12.77 8.26
C LEU A 43 -19.97 13.02 9.56
N SER A 44 -20.64 12.89 10.69
CA SER A 44 -20.04 12.93 12.03
C SER A 44 -19.29 11.64 12.37
N ASP A 45 -19.51 10.57 11.60
CA ASP A 45 -19.14 9.19 11.98
C ASP A 45 -18.07 8.59 11.05
N PHE A 46 -17.34 9.42 10.29
CA PHE A 46 -16.21 8.92 9.51
C PHE A 46 -15.17 8.26 10.41
N LEU A 47 -14.70 7.10 9.99
CA LEU A 47 -13.57 6.44 10.65
C LEU A 47 -12.32 7.32 10.55
N PRO A 48 -11.40 7.28 11.54
CA PRO A 48 -10.14 7.98 11.44
C PRO A 48 -9.36 7.47 10.23
N ALA A 49 -8.69 8.37 9.50
CA ALA A 49 -7.92 8.03 8.29
C ALA A 49 -6.87 6.92 8.52
N SER A 50 -6.41 6.75 9.76
CA SER A 50 -5.53 5.65 10.16
C SER A 50 -6.09 4.26 9.85
N LYS A 51 -7.43 4.10 9.72
CA LYS A 51 -8.08 2.84 9.33
C LYS A 51 -7.79 2.44 7.88
N GLY A 52 -7.45 3.39 7.02
CA GLY A 52 -7.02 3.09 5.65
C GLY A 52 -5.52 2.95 5.49
N VAL A 53 -4.73 3.10 6.57
CA VAL A 53 -3.28 3.06 6.48
C VAL A 53 -2.81 1.61 6.54
N THR A 54 -2.06 1.19 5.54
CA THR A 54 -1.41 -0.12 5.47
C THR A 54 0.08 -0.03 5.77
N TYR A 55 0.66 -1.15 6.18
CA TYR A 55 2.10 -1.34 6.26
C TYR A 55 2.56 -2.05 4.99
N GLU A 56 3.42 -1.40 4.22
CA GLU A 56 3.87 -1.92 2.94
C GLU A 56 5.39 -2.06 2.89
N LEU A 57 5.85 -2.86 1.94
CA LEU A 57 7.25 -2.91 1.54
C LEU A 57 7.52 -1.81 0.52
N CYS A 58 8.76 -1.30 0.48
CA CYS A 58 9.20 -0.40 -0.59
C CYS A 58 9.05 -1.13 -1.92
N ALA A 59 8.36 -0.52 -2.87
CA ALA A 59 8.08 -1.14 -4.15
C ALA A 59 7.85 -0.10 -5.23
N GLY A 60 8.25 -0.44 -6.46
CA GLY A 60 8.01 0.37 -7.65
C GLY A 60 7.82 -0.49 -8.88
N ILE A 61 7.34 0.14 -9.95
CA ILE A 61 7.15 -0.52 -11.24
C ILE A 61 8.50 -0.59 -11.96
N VAL A 62 8.79 -1.73 -12.59
CA VAL A 62 9.96 -1.87 -13.48
C VAL A 62 9.61 -1.25 -14.84
N ASP A 63 9.88 0.04 -14.99
CA ASP A 63 9.52 0.84 -16.17
C ASP A 63 10.70 1.39 -16.98
N GLN A 64 11.92 1.27 -16.45
CA GLN A 64 13.17 1.72 -17.08
C GLN A 64 13.96 0.51 -17.60
N PRO A 65 13.83 0.14 -18.89
CA PRO A 65 14.41 -1.09 -19.43
C PRO A 65 15.95 -1.12 -19.44
N GLU A 66 16.59 0.04 -19.32
CA GLU A 66 18.03 0.21 -19.25
C GLU A 66 18.63 -0.10 -17.87
N LEU A 67 17.80 -0.18 -16.83
CA LEU A 67 18.22 -0.44 -15.46
C LEU A 67 17.99 -1.91 -15.08
N SER A 68 18.91 -2.45 -14.27
CA SER A 68 18.73 -3.73 -13.59
C SER A 68 17.65 -3.64 -12.50
N LEU A 69 17.09 -4.78 -12.09
CA LEU A 69 16.10 -4.83 -11.01
C LEU A 69 16.67 -4.25 -9.71
N GLU A 70 17.96 -4.48 -9.46
CA GLU A 70 18.67 -3.99 -8.29
C GLU A 70 18.86 -2.47 -8.33
N GLU A 71 19.19 -1.89 -9.49
CA GLU A 71 19.29 -0.43 -9.65
C GLU A 71 17.93 0.24 -9.45
N ILE A 72 16.86 -0.34 -10.00
CA ILE A 72 15.49 0.13 -9.79
C ILE A 72 15.14 0.04 -8.29
N ALA A 73 15.41 -1.10 -7.64
CA ALA A 73 15.15 -1.24 -6.21
C ALA A 73 15.91 -0.21 -5.35
N CYS A 74 17.18 0.09 -5.68
CA CYS A 74 17.94 1.15 -5.03
C CYS A 74 17.29 2.53 -5.23
N LYS A 75 16.80 2.83 -6.45
CA LYS A 75 16.11 4.08 -6.77
C LYS A 75 14.82 4.24 -5.98
N GLU A 76 13.97 3.21 -5.93
CA GLU A 76 12.74 3.22 -5.12
C GLU A 76 13.06 3.39 -3.63
N VAL A 77 14.12 2.72 -3.14
CA VAL A 77 14.55 2.90 -1.75
C VAL A 77 14.95 4.34 -1.47
N LEU A 78 15.61 5.02 -2.40
CA LEU A 78 15.94 6.43 -2.26
C LEU A 78 14.69 7.32 -2.29
N GLU A 79 13.79 7.11 -3.25
CA GLU A 79 12.60 7.94 -3.44
C GLU A 79 11.59 7.79 -2.29
N GLU A 80 11.27 6.55 -1.91
CA GLU A 80 10.28 6.26 -0.88
C GLU A 80 10.87 6.35 0.52
N CYS A 81 12.10 5.86 0.72
CA CYS A 81 12.71 5.70 2.04
C CYS A 81 13.68 6.82 2.38
N GLY A 82 14.25 7.49 1.38
CA GLY A 82 15.30 8.49 1.59
C GLY A 82 16.64 7.86 1.98
N TYR A 83 16.85 6.57 1.69
CA TYR A 83 18.12 5.89 1.93
C TYR A 83 18.84 5.64 0.62
N GLU A 84 20.11 6.01 0.58
CA GLU A 84 21.00 5.59 -0.49
C GLU A 84 21.62 4.24 -0.12
N VAL A 85 21.29 3.20 -0.88
CA VAL A 85 21.77 1.83 -0.65
C VAL A 85 22.58 1.38 -1.86
N PRO A 86 23.79 0.83 -1.68
CA PRO A 86 24.57 0.32 -2.80
C PRO A 86 23.96 -0.98 -3.32
N VAL A 87 23.96 -1.17 -4.65
CA VAL A 87 23.45 -2.39 -5.31
C VAL A 87 24.07 -3.67 -4.72
N THR A 88 25.34 -3.63 -4.33
CA THR A 88 26.05 -4.76 -3.71
C THR A 88 25.51 -5.19 -2.34
N SER A 89 24.72 -4.34 -1.68
CA SER A 89 24.05 -4.67 -0.41
C SER A 89 22.71 -5.38 -0.62
N LEU A 90 22.13 -5.32 -1.82
CA LEU A 90 20.88 -5.99 -2.12
C LEU A 90 21.08 -7.49 -2.26
N LYS A 91 20.16 -8.25 -1.68
CA LYS A 91 20.10 -9.70 -1.81
C LYS A 91 18.70 -10.10 -2.25
N ARG A 92 18.61 -10.73 -3.42
CA ARG A 92 17.34 -11.30 -3.91
C ARG A 92 16.82 -12.35 -2.93
N ILE A 93 15.61 -12.15 -2.42
CA ILE A 93 14.93 -13.09 -1.52
C ILE A 93 14.07 -14.09 -2.30
N THR A 94 13.16 -13.60 -3.15
CA THR A 94 12.22 -14.45 -3.90
C THR A 94 11.74 -13.74 -5.17
N SER A 95 11.02 -14.46 -6.03
CA SER A 95 10.26 -13.93 -7.16
C SER A 95 8.96 -14.73 -7.26
N TYR A 96 7.84 -14.04 -7.38
CA TYR A 96 6.52 -14.67 -7.47
C TYR A 96 5.67 -13.97 -8.52
N ARG A 97 4.70 -14.69 -9.05
CA ARG A 97 3.62 -14.17 -9.87
C ARG A 97 2.32 -14.70 -9.30
N LEU A 98 1.39 -13.79 -9.00
CA LEU A 98 0.02 -14.19 -8.72
C LEU A 98 -0.60 -14.71 -10.02
N VAL A 99 -0.85 -16.01 -10.06
CA VAL A 99 -1.68 -16.64 -11.09
C VAL A 99 -3.03 -16.88 -10.43
N ASP A 100 -4.08 -16.19 -10.86
CA ASP A 100 -5.42 -16.48 -10.37
C ASP A 100 -5.81 -17.90 -10.82
N GLN A 101 -5.90 -18.82 -9.85
CA GLN A 101 -6.29 -20.19 -10.11
C GLN A 101 -7.80 -20.34 -10.32
N ARG A 102 -8.61 -19.30 -10.07
CA ARG A 102 -10.07 -19.30 -10.22
C ARG A 102 -10.55 -19.02 -11.65
N LEU A 103 -9.64 -18.85 -12.62
CA LEU A 103 -9.94 -18.71 -14.04
C LEU A 103 -9.54 -19.95 -14.86
N LYS A 104 -9.37 -21.11 -14.20
CA LYS A 104 -9.02 -22.38 -14.85
C LYS A 104 -10.20 -23.36 -15.01
N ASP A 105 -11.42 -22.89 -14.80
CA ASP A 105 -12.66 -23.63 -15.06
C ASP A 105 -13.45 -22.97 -16.21
#